data_AF-A0A955S2Q0-F1
#
_entry.id   AF-A0A955S2Q0-F1
#
_cell.length_a   1.000
_cell.length_b   1.000
_cell.length_c   1.000
_cell.angle_alpha   90.00
_cell.angle_beta   90.00
_cell.angle_gamma   90.00
#
_symmetry.space_group_name_H-M   'P 1'
#
loop_
_entity.id
_entity.type
_entity.pdbx_description
1 polymer ?
#
loop_
_entity_poly.entity_id
_entity_poly.type
_entity_poly.pdbx_seq_one_letter_code
_entity_poly.pdbx_strand_id
1 'polypeptide(L)'
;MPKPRVRHWIYFFGAVAVLLNAKQPVCALRPCDWIVPFLLLFVILLPLELYFLISRSYRIKAYLDQGDPQKFLEETRKELAAVPGGTWKDFYKLNSTAGLYYLGRFEEALKVLDEVRPRKLHKQYTALYFNNKLANLLGAGRMQEAERLVEEQAEVFRPNRHNQRFYFALQANLGALKYHQGELEVARHMLEESLAAHRLPLASAVSHYYLGCIARDQGREDDAAVHFARARELGERTFVAARLA
;
A
#
# COMPACT_ATOMS: atom_id res chain seq x y z
N MET A 1 0.46 -17.44 1.47
CA MET A 1 1.33 -18.51 0.95
C MET A 1 1.58 -18.24 -0.53
N PRO A 2 2.82 -17.99 -0.97
CA PRO A 2 3.12 -18.15 -2.39
C PRO A 2 2.70 -19.57 -2.74
N LYS A 3 2.03 -19.82 -3.87
CA LYS A 3 2.20 -21.16 -4.44
C LYS A 3 3.67 -21.21 -4.81
N PRO A 4 4.50 -22.02 -4.13
CA PRO A 4 5.88 -22.13 -4.54
C PRO A 4 5.88 -22.55 -6.01
N ARG A 5 6.96 -22.31 -6.74
CA ARG A 5 7.23 -23.07 -7.96
C ARG A 5 7.52 -24.53 -7.55
N VAL A 6 6.55 -25.21 -6.93
CA VAL A 6 6.68 -26.57 -6.37
C VAL A 6 7.09 -27.53 -7.47
N ARG A 7 6.69 -27.28 -8.73
CA ARG A 7 7.11 -28.10 -9.87
C ARG A 7 8.63 -28.16 -10.02
N HIS A 8 9.37 -27.06 -9.88
CA HIS A 8 10.83 -27.11 -10.04
C HIS A 8 11.52 -27.81 -8.86
N TRP A 9 10.98 -27.66 -7.66
CA TRP A 9 11.51 -28.34 -6.47
C TRP A 9 11.20 -29.84 -6.46
N ILE A 10 10.04 -30.29 -6.95
CA ILE A 10 9.73 -31.73 -7.10
C ILE A 10 10.72 -32.41 -8.06
N TYR A 11 11.02 -31.79 -9.20
CA TYR A 11 11.99 -32.36 -10.15
C TYR A 11 13.44 -32.29 -9.62
N PHE A 12 13.80 -31.25 -8.89
CA PHE A 12 15.13 -31.12 -8.28
C PHE A 12 15.35 -32.15 -7.15
N PHE A 13 14.38 -32.33 -6.24
CA PHE A 13 14.47 -33.36 -5.19
C PHE A 13 14.34 -34.78 -5.74
N GLY A 14 13.54 -34.99 -6.79
CA GLY A 14 13.49 -36.27 -7.50
C GLY A 14 14.84 -36.65 -8.11
N ALA A 15 15.55 -35.69 -8.73
CA ALA A 15 16.86 -35.92 -9.33
C ALA A 15 17.98 -36.15 -8.29
N VAL A 16 17.97 -35.41 -7.18
CA VAL A 16 18.93 -35.60 -6.08
C VAL A 16 18.69 -36.94 -5.34
N ALA A 17 17.44 -37.35 -5.17
CA ALA A 17 17.12 -38.67 -4.62
C ALA A 17 17.57 -39.82 -5.54
N VAL A 18 17.51 -39.66 -6.87
CA VAL A 18 18.02 -40.67 -7.81
C VAL A 18 19.56 -40.72 -7.82
N LEU A 19 20.23 -39.57 -7.72
CA LEU A 19 21.70 -39.49 -7.71
C LEU A 19 22.33 -39.98 -6.40
N LEU A 20 21.69 -39.74 -5.24
CA LEU A 20 22.17 -40.23 -3.95
C LEU A 20 21.85 -41.72 -3.70
N ASN A 21 20.96 -42.31 -4.50
CA ASN A 21 20.44 -43.67 -4.29
C ASN A 21 20.95 -44.69 -5.33
N ALA A 22 21.93 -44.33 -6.18
CA ALA A 22 22.45 -45.23 -7.20
C ALA A 22 23.25 -46.44 -6.65
N LYS A 23 23.40 -46.59 -5.33
CA LYS A 23 24.14 -47.69 -4.70
C LYS A 23 23.49 -48.34 -3.46
N GLN A 24 22.27 -47.97 -3.06
CA GLN A 24 21.63 -48.59 -1.89
C GLN A 24 20.32 -49.30 -2.26
N PRO A 25 20.08 -50.52 -1.74
CA PRO A 25 18.84 -51.24 -1.99
C PRO A 25 17.66 -50.48 -1.40
N VAL A 26 16.68 -50.16 -2.25
CA VAL A 26 15.49 -49.34 -1.95
C VAL A 26 14.68 -49.87 -0.74
N CYS A 27 14.87 -51.11 -0.33
CA CYS A 27 14.18 -51.75 0.80
C CYS A 27 14.76 -51.45 2.21
N ALA A 28 15.85 -50.68 2.36
CA ALA A 28 16.51 -50.50 3.66
C ALA A 28 16.31 -49.14 4.37
N LEU A 29 15.67 -48.16 3.72
CA LEU A 29 15.52 -46.81 4.27
C LEU A 29 14.30 -46.71 5.19
N ARG A 30 14.51 -46.37 6.46
CA ARG A 30 13.43 -46.12 7.42
C ARG A 30 12.83 -44.73 7.12
N PRO A 31 11.53 -44.50 7.37
CA PRO A 31 10.91 -43.19 7.17
C PRO A 31 11.67 -42.04 7.84
N CYS A 32 12.29 -42.28 9.00
CA CYS A 32 13.11 -41.31 9.72
C CYS A 32 14.31 -40.77 8.92
N ASP A 33 14.86 -41.55 7.99
CA ASP A 33 16.09 -41.22 7.25
C ASP A 33 15.87 -40.05 6.27
N TRP A 34 14.62 -39.80 5.86
CA TRP A 34 14.25 -38.68 4.98
C TRP A 34 13.47 -37.57 5.70
N ILE A 35 12.74 -37.92 6.76
CA ILE A 35 11.92 -36.95 7.52
C ILE A 35 12.81 -35.93 8.22
N VAL A 36 13.88 -36.36 8.88
CA VAL A 36 14.78 -35.46 9.62
C VAL A 36 15.47 -34.43 8.70
N PRO A 37 16.13 -34.81 7.59
CA PRO A 37 16.73 -33.83 6.68
C PRO A 37 15.68 -32.96 5.96
N PHE A 38 14.50 -33.50 5.65
CA PHE A 38 13.40 -32.70 5.10
C PHE A 38 12.91 -31.63 6.08
N LEU A 39 12.73 -31.99 7.36
CA LEU A 39 12.36 -31.05 8.42
C LEU A 39 13.45 -30.01 8.66
N LEU A 40 14.72 -30.39 8.69
CA LEU A 40 15.84 -29.44 8.83
C LEU A 40 15.89 -28.46 7.66
N LEU A 41 15.73 -28.95 6.44
CA LEU A 41 15.68 -28.11 5.25
C LEU A 41 14.47 -27.16 5.30
N PHE A 42 13.30 -27.65 5.71
CA PHE A 42 12.09 -26.84 5.86
C PHE A 42 12.27 -25.73 6.91
N VAL A 43 12.91 -26.04 8.05
CA VAL A 43 13.23 -25.09 9.12
C VAL A 43 14.19 -24.00 8.65
N ILE A 44 15.02 -24.24 7.64
CA ILE A 44 15.94 -23.24 7.09
C ILE A 44 15.31 -22.48 5.92
N LEU A 45 14.74 -23.19 4.94
CA LEU A 45 14.25 -22.60 3.70
C LEU A 45 12.99 -21.75 3.92
N LEU A 46 12.06 -22.17 4.77
CA LEU A 46 10.82 -21.43 4.97
C LEU A 46 11.05 -20.06 5.64
N PRO A 47 11.84 -19.95 6.73
CA PRO A 47 12.19 -18.63 7.28
C PRO A 47 13.00 -17.78 6.31
N LEU A 48 13.88 -18.38 5.50
CA LEU A 48 14.65 -17.66 4.50
C LEU A 48 13.76 -17.08 3.39
N GLU A 49 12.83 -17.87 2.84
CA GLU A 49 11.84 -17.37 1.87
C GLU A 49 10.94 -16.28 2.47
N LEU A 50 10.50 -16.46 3.72
CA LEU A 50 9.70 -15.47 4.43
C LEU A 50 10.49 -14.18 4.66
N TYR A 51 11.77 -14.28 5.05
CA TYR A 51 12.68 -13.15 5.21
C TYR A 51 12.81 -12.36 3.90
N PHE A 52 13.04 -13.04 2.77
CA PHE A 52 13.13 -12.38 1.48
C PHE A 52 11.82 -11.72 1.06
N LEU A 53 10.68 -12.37 1.30
CA LEU A 53 9.36 -11.83 0.99
C LEU A 53 9.08 -10.55 1.80
N ILE A 54 9.33 -10.60 3.12
CA ILE A 54 9.16 -9.47 4.03
C ILE A 54 10.12 -8.34 3.64
N SER A 55 11.41 -8.65 3.48
CA SER A 55 12.44 -7.66 3.10
C SER A 55 12.12 -6.97 1.78
N ARG A 56 11.62 -7.73 0.80
CA ARG A 56 11.16 -7.18 -0.48
C ARG A 56 9.99 -6.22 -0.31
N SER A 57 8.99 -6.59 0.50
CA SER A 57 7.85 -5.72 0.81
C SER A 57 8.28 -4.40 1.48
N TYR A 58 9.17 -4.48 2.47
CA TYR A 58 9.74 -3.30 3.13
C TYR A 58 10.51 -2.40 2.15
N ARG A 59 11.33 -3.00 1.27
CA ARG A 59 12.09 -2.26 0.26
C ARG A 59 11.18 -1.52 -0.72
N ILE A 60 10.11 -2.17 -1.20
CA ILE A 60 9.15 -1.50 -2.09
C ILE A 60 8.52 -0.32 -1.36
N LYS A 61 8.00 -0.54 -0.15
CA LYS A 61 7.35 0.51 0.65
C LYS A 61 8.29 1.69 0.94
N ALA A 62 9.58 1.44 1.13
CA ALA A 62 10.58 2.46 1.41
C ALA A 62 10.65 3.55 0.33
N TYR A 63 10.29 3.25 -0.93
CA TYR A 63 10.24 4.27 -1.98
C TYR A 63 9.21 5.36 -1.69
N LEU A 64 8.04 5.05 -1.12
CA LEU A 64 7.09 6.10 -0.69
C LEU A 64 7.62 6.90 0.51
N ASP A 65 8.29 6.23 1.44
CA ASP A 65 8.93 6.89 2.59
C ASP A 65 10.10 7.81 2.14
N GLN A 66 10.68 7.56 0.96
CA GLN A 66 11.71 8.38 0.31
C GLN A 66 11.14 9.42 -0.67
N GLY A 67 9.81 9.50 -0.82
CA GLY A 67 9.17 10.44 -1.75
C GLY A 67 9.28 10.06 -3.24
N ASP A 68 9.50 8.78 -3.56
CA ASP A 68 9.61 8.26 -4.92
C ASP A 68 8.42 7.35 -5.30
N PRO A 69 7.25 7.94 -5.62
CA PRO A 69 6.06 7.17 -5.98
C PRO A 69 6.19 6.46 -7.33
N GLN A 70 7.05 6.94 -8.23
CA GLN A 70 7.30 6.33 -9.53
C GLN A 70 7.99 4.98 -9.36
N LYS A 71 9.10 4.94 -8.60
CA LYS A 71 9.82 3.70 -8.34
C LYS A 71 9.01 2.71 -7.51
N PHE A 72 8.23 3.21 -6.56
CA PHE A 72 7.25 2.39 -5.85
C PHE A 72 6.25 1.70 -6.80
N LEU A 73 5.69 2.45 -7.75
CA LEU A 73 4.73 1.93 -8.73
C LEU A 73 5.37 0.88 -9.64
N GLU A 74 6.57 1.14 -10.14
CA GLU A 74 7.32 0.21 -11.01
C GLU A 74 7.59 -1.12 -10.32
N GLU A 75 8.15 -1.10 -9.11
CA GLU A 75 8.43 -2.32 -8.35
C GLU A 75 7.15 -3.07 -7.97
N THR A 76 6.09 -2.35 -7.61
CA THR A 76 4.79 -2.98 -7.32
C THR A 76 4.20 -3.65 -8.56
N ARG A 77 4.37 -3.06 -9.76
CA ARG A 77 3.92 -3.65 -11.02
C ARG A 77 4.73 -4.88 -11.42
N LYS A 78 6.05 -4.89 -11.17
CA LYS A 78 6.89 -6.09 -11.36
C LYS A 78 6.37 -7.26 -10.53
N GLU A 79 6.05 -7.00 -9.25
CA GLU A 79 5.45 -8.01 -8.38
C GLU A 79 4.06 -8.45 -8.85
N LEU A 80 3.21 -7.49 -9.27
CA LEU A 80 1.89 -7.79 -9.80
C LEU A 80 1.94 -8.73 -11.02
N ALA A 81 2.89 -8.50 -11.94
CA ALA A 81 3.09 -9.32 -13.13
C ALA A 81 3.57 -10.75 -12.80
N ALA A 82 4.35 -10.92 -11.72
CA ALA A 82 4.86 -12.21 -11.29
C ALA A 82 3.80 -13.08 -10.57
N VAL A 83 2.66 -12.49 -10.15
CA VAL A 83 1.65 -13.19 -9.36
C VAL A 83 0.56 -13.80 -10.25
N PRO A 84 0.33 -15.13 -10.20
CA PRO A 84 -0.59 -15.81 -11.10
C PRO A 84 -2.08 -15.50 -10.86
N GLY A 85 -2.46 -14.99 -9.67
CA GLY A 85 -3.85 -14.64 -9.36
C GLY A 85 -4.18 -14.62 -7.87
N GLY A 86 -5.48 -14.54 -7.55
CA GLY A 86 -5.98 -14.61 -6.18
C GLY A 86 -5.83 -13.31 -5.38
N THR A 87 -5.92 -13.41 -4.05
CA THR A 87 -5.89 -12.28 -3.12
C THR A 87 -4.56 -11.50 -3.15
N TRP A 88 -3.46 -12.17 -3.49
CA TRP A 88 -2.16 -11.51 -3.69
C TRP A 88 -2.16 -10.58 -4.91
N LYS A 89 -2.82 -10.99 -6.01
CA LYS A 89 -2.97 -10.12 -7.18
C LYS A 89 -3.78 -8.89 -6.81
N ASP A 90 -4.87 -9.07 -6.05
CA ASP A 90 -5.70 -7.98 -5.54
C ASP A 90 -4.91 -7.05 -4.59
N PHE A 91 -4.03 -7.60 -3.74
CA PHE A 91 -3.13 -6.82 -2.88
C PHE A 91 -2.12 -5.97 -3.66
N TYR A 92 -1.47 -6.53 -4.69
CA TYR A 92 -0.52 -5.76 -5.50
C TYR A 92 -1.20 -4.71 -6.39
N LYS A 93 -2.42 -5.01 -6.90
CA LYS A 93 -3.27 -4.00 -7.54
C LYS A 93 -3.54 -2.84 -6.57
N LEU A 94 -4.00 -3.17 -5.36
CA LEU A 94 -4.25 -2.17 -4.32
C LEU A 94 -3.01 -1.32 -4.02
N ASN A 95 -1.84 -1.93 -3.82
CA ASN A 95 -0.62 -1.16 -3.58
C ASN A 95 -0.29 -0.24 -4.76
N SER A 96 -0.43 -0.72 -6.01
CA SER A 96 -0.10 0.09 -7.19
C SER A 96 -0.94 1.38 -7.28
N THR A 97 -2.16 1.35 -6.76
CA THR A 97 -3.07 2.51 -6.76
C THR A 97 -2.57 3.66 -5.87
N ALA A 98 -1.78 3.37 -4.84
CA ALA A 98 -1.14 4.41 -4.02
C ALA A 98 -0.04 5.15 -4.80
N GLY A 99 0.74 4.43 -5.62
CA GLY A 99 1.72 5.05 -6.51
C GLY A 99 1.04 5.90 -7.59
N LEU A 100 0.00 5.36 -8.22
CA LEU A 100 -0.81 6.09 -9.21
C LEU A 100 -1.43 7.36 -8.62
N TYR A 101 -1.96 7.30 -7.40
CA TYR A 101 -2.50 8.44 -6.67
C TYR A 101 -1.47 9.56 -6.54
N TYR A 102 -0.28 9.27 -5.99
CA TYR A 102 0.73 10.31 -5.81
C TYR A 102 1.25 10.87 -7.14
N LEU A 103 1.21 10.10 -8.22
CA LEU A 103 1.54 10.57 -9.57
C LEU A 103 0.40 11.34 -10.27
N GLY A 104 -0.76 11.52 -9.62
CA GLY A 104 -1.91 12.22 -10.19
C GLY A 104 -2.70 11.41 -11.21
N ARG A 105 -2.42 10.11 -11.35
CA ARG A 105 -3.07 9.19 -12.31
C ARG A 105 -4.36 8.60 -11.71
N PHE A 106 -5.25 9.49 -11.26
CA PHE A 106 -6.41 9.12 -10.45
C PHE A 106 -7.39 8.18 -11.15
N GLU A 107 -7.74 8.48 -12.41
CA GLU A 107 -8.68 7.65 -13.18
C GLU A 107 -8.13 6.25 -13.46
N GLU A 108 -6.83 6.14 -13.67
CA GLU A 108 -6.18 4.83 -13.82
C GLU A 108 -6.20 4.04 -12.51
N ALA A 109 -5.94 4.72 -11.38
CA ALA A 109 -6.03 4.08 -10.08
C ALA A 109 -7.45 3.58 -9.78
N LEU A 110 -8.48 4.36 -10.12
CA LEU A 110 -9.89 3.98 -9.95
C LEU A 110 -10.24 2.74 -10.79
N LYS A 111 -9.81 2.69 -12.05
CA LYS A 111 -9.98 1.50 -12.90
C LYS A 111 -9.33 0.26 -12.28
N VAL A 112 -8.10 0.38 -11.77
CA VAL A 112 -7.42 -0.73 -11.08
C VAL A 112 -8.16 -1.16 -9.82
N LEU A 113 -8.70 -0.22 -9.05
CA LEU A 113 -9.49 -0.50 -7.84
C LEU A 113 -10.82 -1.20 -8.16
N ASP A 114 -11.46 -0.92 -9.29
CA ASP A 114 -12.69 -1.60 -9.68
C ASP A 114 -12.46 -3.09 -10.02
N GLU A 115 -11.22 -3.47 -10.35
CA GLU A 115 -10.84 -4.87 -10.55
C GLU A 115 -10.45 -5.61 -9.25
N VAL A 116 -10.35 -4.92 -8.11
CA VAL A 116 -10.03 -5.49 -6.81
C VAL A 116 -11.30 -6.04 -6.17
N ARG A 117 -11.22 -7.20 -5.51
CA ARG A 117 -12.37 -7.82 -4.80
C ARG A 117 -12.26 -7.57 -3.29
N PRO A 118 -12.76 -6.44 -2.76
CA PRO A 118 -12.54 -6.07 -1.36
C PRO A 118 -13.11 -7.08 -0.35
N ARG A 119 -14.17 -7.80 -0.71
CA ARG A 119 -14.78 -8.87 0.13
C ARG A 119 -13.88 -10.10 0.31
N LYS A 120 -12.88 -10.30 -0.56
CA LYS A 120 -11.91 -11.41 -0.45
C LYS A 120 -10.64 -11.02 0.29
N LEU A 121 -10.50 -9.74 0.65
CA LEU A 121 -9.33 -9.23 1.35
C LEU A 121 -9.46 -9.43 2.87
N HIS A 122 -8.32 -9.51 3.55
CA HIS A 122 -8.28 -9.37 5.00
C HIS A 122 -8.78 -7.98 5.40
N LYS A 123 -9.44 -7.85 6.56
CA LYS A 123 -10.11 -6.61 7.02
C LYS A 123 -9.23 -5.36 6.90
N GLN A 124 -7.94 -5.47 7.23
CA GLN A 124 -6.99 -4.36 7.12
C GLN A 124 -6.77 -3.88 5.67
N TYR A 125 -6.74 -4.81 4.71
CA TYR A 125 -6.60 -4.48 3.28
C TYR A 125 -7.91 -4.02 2.66
N THR A 126 -9.06 -4.46 3.19
CA THR A 126 -10.36 -3.88 2.85
C THR A 126 -10.44 -2.40 3.27
N ALA A 127 -9.94 -2.06 4.45
CA ALA A 127 -9.87 -0.67 4.89
C ALA A 127 -8.94 0.18 4.01
N LEU A 128 -7.76 -0.36 3.68
CA LEU A 128 -6.83 0.28 2.74
C LEU A 128 -7.44 0.49 1.34
N TYR A 129 -8.23 -0.46 0.86
CA TYR A 129 -8.96 -0.34 -0.41
C TYR A 129 -9.86 0.89 -0.44
N PHE A 130 -10.72 1.05 0.57
CA PHE A 130 -11.65 2.17 0.61
C PHE A 130 -10.93 3.50 0.83
N ASN A 131 -9.89 3.54 1.65
CA ASN A 131 -9.06 4.73 1.80
C ASN A 131 -8.40 5.16 0.47
N ASN A 132 -7.85 4.20 -0.29
CA ASN A 132 -7.26 4.50 -1.60
C ASN A 132 -8.32 4.92 -2.62
N LYS A 133 -9.53 4.32 -2.58
CA LYS A 133 -10.64 4.72 -3.44
C LYS A 133 -11.09 6.15 -3.12
N LEU A 134 -11.24 6.49 -1.84
CA LEU A 134 -11.53 7.86 -1.42
C LEU A 134 -10.48 8.85 -1.93
N ALA A 135 -9.19 8.58 -1.69
CA ALA A 135 -8.09 9.44 -2.13
C ALA A 135 -8.13 9.72 -3.64
N ASN A 136 -8.36 8.70 -4.46
CA ASN A 136 -8.41 8.85 -5.91
C ASN A 136 -9.71 9.51 -6.41
N LEU A 137 -10.86 9.28 -5.76
CA LEU A 137 -12.09 10.01 -6.07
C LEU A 137 -11.93 11.52 -5.81
N LEU A 138 -11.36 11.89 -4.66
CA LEU A 138 -11.03 13.27 -4.32
C LEU A 138 -10.03 13.87 -5.30
N GLY A 139 -8.97 13.13 -5.64
CA GLY A 139 -7.98 13.53 -6.63
C GLY A 139 -8.58 13.82 -8.01
N ALA A 140 -9.54 13.00 -8.43
CA ALA A 140 -10.25 13.12 -9.71
C ALA A 140 -11.39 14.16 -9.71
N GLY A 141 -11.69 14.81 -8.59
CA GLY A 141 -12.81 15.76 -8.52
C GLY A 141 -14.20 15.11 -8.38
N ARG A 142 -14.28 13.79 -8.15
CA ARG A 142 -15.54 13.01 -8.11
C ARG A 142 -16.19 13.06 -6.72
N MET A 143 -16.54 14.26 -6.27
CA MET A 143 -16.94 14.53 -4.88
C MET A 143 -18.19 13.77 -4.44
N GLN A 144 -19.25 13.74 -5.27
CA GLN A 144 -20.48 13.00 -4.95
C GLN A 144 -20.23 11.50 -4.73
N GLU A 145 -19.28 10.91 -5.46
CA GLU A 145 -18.91 9.51 -5.27
C GLU A 145 -18.05 9.30 -4.04
N ALA A 146 -17.17 10.25 -3.71
CA ALA A 146 -16.40 10.22 -2.47
C ALA A 146 -17.32 10.25 -1.24
N GLU A 147 -18.35 11.10 -1.25
CA GLU A 147 -19.34 11.22 -0.19
C GLU A 147 -20.14 9.92 -0.02
N ARG A 148 -20.72 9.41 -1.10
CA ARG A 148 -21.44 8.13 -1.09
C ARG A 148 -20.57 6.99 -0.59
N LEU A 149 -19.29 6.95 -0.99
CA LEU A 149 -18.36 5.93 -0.53
C LEU A 149 -18.17 5.96 1.00
N VAL A 150 -18.04 7.16 1.58
CA VAL A 150 -17.88 7.32 3.02
C VAL A 150 -19.15 6.93 3.76
N GLU A 151 -20.32 7.30 3.23
CA GLU A 151 -21.62 6.93 3.80
C GLU A 151 -21.86 5.41 3.75
N GLU A 152 -21.71 4.79 2.58
CA GLU A 152 -21.94 3.35 2.39
C GLU A 152 -20.94 2.47 3.17
N GLN A 153 -19.76 3.00 3.48
CA GLN A 153 -18.68 2.28 4.17
C GLN A 153 -18.31 2.93 5.51
N ALA A 154 -19.28 3.53 6.21
CA ALA A 154 -19.06 4.29 7.45
C ALA A 154 -18.21 3.55 8.50
N GLU A 155 -18.39 2.24 8.65
CA GLU A 155 -17.60 1.41 9.58
C GLU A 155 -16.10 1.39 9.27
N VAL A 156 -15.72 1.51 7.99
CA VAL A 156 -14.31 1.58 7.57
C VAL A 156 -13.72 2.97 7.85
N PHE A 157 -14.54 4.01 7.67
CA PHE A 157 -14.15 5.40 7.88
C PHE A 157 -14.23 5.84 9.33
N ARG A 158 -14.78 5.00 10.22
CA ARG A 158 -14.73 5.22 11.66
C ARG A 158 -13.25 5.23 12.13
N PRO A 159 -12.75 6.38 12.63
CA PRO A 159 -11.32 6.50 12.95
C PRO A 159 -10.90 5.47 14.01
N ASN A 160 -9.88 4.68 13.70
CA ASN A 160 -9.32 3.66 14.60
C ASN A 160 -7.81 3.85 14.78
N ARG A 161 -7.40 4.26 15.99
CA ARG A 161 -6.02 4.59 16.33
C ARG A 161 -5.09 3.38 16.51
N HIS A 162 -5.60 2.14 16.50
CA HIS A 162 -4.76 0.94 16.66
C HIS A 162 -3.81 0.72 15.46
N ASN A 163 -4.18 1.16 14.26
CA ASN A 163 -3.29 1.15 13.10
C ASN A 163 -2.89 2.59 12.76
N GLN A 164 -1.88 3.12 13.45
CA GLN A 164 -1.47 4.52 13.32
C GLN A 164 -1.16 4.94 11.88
N ARG A 165 -0.39 4.16 11.11
CA ARG A 165 -0.08 4.52 9.70
C ARG A 165 -1.34 4.64 8.84
N PHE A 166 -2.29 3.71 9.01
CA PHE A 166 -3.57 3.78 8.29
C PHE A 166 -4.41 4.97 8.78
N TYR A 167 -4.49 5.16 10.10
CA TYR A 167 -5.22 6.24 10.75
C TYR A 167 -4.84 7.60 10.19
N PHE A 168 -3.54 7.91 10.13
CA PHE A 168 -3.08 9.21 9.67
C PHE A 168 -3.33 9.45 8.18
N ALA A 169 -3.17 8.42 7.34
CA ALA A 169 -3.53 8.52 5.93
C ALA A 169 -5.05 8.72 5.74
N LEU A 170 -5.87 8.05 6.55
CA LEU A 170 -7.32 8.20 6.55
C LEU A 170 -7.74 9.61 6.97
N GLN A 171 -7.12 10.16 8.02
CA GLN A 171 -7.38 11.52 8.49
C GLN A 171 -7.05 12.57 7.42
N ALA A 172 -5.95 12.40 6.68
CA ALA A 172 -5.61 13.30 5.58
C ALA A 172 -6.70 13.31 4.48
N ASN A 173 -7.19 12.13 4.08
CA ASN A 173 -8.21 12.00 3.04
C ASN A 173 -9.59 12.49 3.50
N LEU A 174 -9.98 12.19 4.74
CA LEU A 174 -11.25 12.69 5.30
C LEU A 174 -11.19 14.20 5.53
N GLY A 175 -10.06 14.74 5.97
CA GLY A 175 -9.84 16.19 6.07
C GLY A 175 -9.93 16.88 4.71
N ALA A 176 -9.36 16.27 3.66
CA ALA A 176 -9.52 16.75 2.29
C ALA A 176 -10.98 16.73 1.82
N LEU A 177 -11.74 15.67 2.12
CA LEU A 177 -13.18 15.63 1.84
C LEU A 177 -13.92 16.76 2.57
N LYS A 178 -13.64 16.96 3.85
CA LYS A 178 -14.26 18.02 4.68
C LYS A 178 -13.96 19.41 4.17
N TYR A 179 -12.76 19.63 3.64
CA TYR A 179 -12.40 20.87 2.96
C TYR A 179 -13.32 21.14 1.76
N HIS A 180 -13.51 20.15 0.88
CA HIS A 180 -14.41 20.29 -0.28
C HIS A 180 -15.88 20.47 0.11
N GLN A 181 -16.28 20.01 1.30
CA GLN A 181 -17.61 20.25 1.87
C GLN A 181 -17.78 21.63 2.52
N GLY A 182 -16.71 22.43 2.61
CA GLY A 182 -16.72 23.73 3.29
C GLY A 182 -16.66 23.64 4.82
N GLU A 183 -16.49 22.45 5.39
CA GLU A 183 -16.33 22.24 6.83
C GLU A 183 -14.88 22.53 7.27
N LEU A 184 -14.43 23.79 7.08
CA LEU A 184 -13.01 24.16 7.13
C LEU A 184 -12.32 23.87 8.47
N GLU A 185 -13.01 24.09 9.61
CA GLU A 185 -12.40 23.84 10.92
C GLU A 185 -12.32 22.34 11.25
N VAL A 186 -13.29 21.54 10.80
CA VAL A 186 -13.22 20.07 10.89
C VAL A 186 -12.08 19.56 10.00
N ALA A 187 -12.00 20.07 8.77
CA ALA A 187 -10.93 19.76 7.84
C ALA A 187 -9.56 20.06 8.45
N ARG A 188 -9.37 21.27 8.99
CA ARG A 188 -8.13 21.69 9.65
C ARG A 188 -7.72 20.71 10.74
N HIS A 189 -8.62 20.38 11.67
CA HIS A 189 -8.31 19.49 12.77
C HIS A 189 -7.84 18.10 12.30
N MET A 190 -8.54 17.52 11.32
CA MET A 190 -8.18 16.21 10.75
C MET A 190 -6.83 16.26 10.01
N LEU A 191 -6.57 17.35 9.28
CA LEU A 191 -5.31 17.54 8.56
C LEU A 191 -4.13 17.74 9.53
N GLU A 192 -4.30 18.55 10.58
CA GLU A 192 -3.29 18.70 11.65
C GLU A 192 -3.03 17.37 12.37
N GLU A 193 -4.08 16.62 12.67
CA GLU A 193 -3.96 15.31 13.27
C GLU A 193 -3.19 14.33 12.37
N SER A 194 -3.43 14.36 11.06
CA SER A 194 -2.72 13.52 10.10
C SER A 194 -1.20 13.81 10.07
N LEU A 195 -0.78 15.03 10.44
CA LEU A 195 0.62 15.46 10.49
C LEU A 195 1.37 14.96 11.74
N ALA A 196 0.67 14.48 12.78
CA ALA A 196 1.31 13.85 13.93
C ALA A 196 2.07 12.56 13.54
N ALA A 197 1.80 12.03 12.34
CA ALA A 197 2.54 10.95 11.71
C ALA A 197 3.87 11.46 11.13
N HIS A 198 4.90 11.64 11.96
CA HIS A 198 6.23 12.10 11.50
C HIS A 198 6.93 11.20 10.44
N ARG A 199 6.30 10.12 9.97
CA ARG A 199 6.89 9.09 9.09
C ARG A 199 6.11 8.84 7.78
N LEU A 200 5.29 9.79 7.32
CA LEU A 200 4.51 9.65 6.08
C LEU A 200 4.64 10.92 5.19
N PRO A 201 5.83 11.19 4.61
CA PRO A 201 6.12 12.47 3.97
C PRO A 201 5.14 12.82 2.85
N LEU A 202 4.80 11.87 1.98
CA LEU A 202 3.86 12.12 0.88
C LEU A 202 2.42 12.38 1.35
N ALA A 203 1.98 11.74 2.44
CA ALA A 203 0.67 12.04 3.03
C ALA A 203 0.68 13.42 3.69
N SER A 204 1.77 13.74 4.41
CA SER A 204 1.98 15.06 4.99
C SER A 204 2.02 16.17 3.94
N ALA A 205 2.54 15.90 2.74
CA ALA A 205 2.49 16.85 1.61
C ALA A 205 1.05 17.21 1.24
N VAL A 206 0.16 16.22 1.15
CA VAL A 206 -1.27 16.42 0.87
C VAL A 206 -1.93 17.21 2.00
N SER A 207 -1.61 16.90 3.26
CA SER A 207 -2.20 17.61 4.40
C SER A 207 -1.77 19.07 4.45
N HIS A 208 -0.48 19.36 4.24
CA HIS A 208 0.01 20.72 4.12
C HIS A 208 -0.61 21.47 2.93
N TYR A 209 -0.81 20.81 1.79
CA TYR A 209 -1.49 21.43 0.66
C TYR A 209 -2.90 21.93 1.03
N TYR A 210 -3.71 21.09 1.68
CA TYR A 210 -5.06 21.51 2.08
C TYR A 210 -5.06 22.52 3.23
N LEU A 211 -4.13 22.43 4.20
CA LEU A 211 -3.97 23.46 5.23
C LEU A 211 -3.59 24.82 4.64
N GLY A 212 -2.74 24.84 3.60
CA GLY A 212 -2.42 26.05 2.86
C GLY A 212 -3.64 26.62 2.13
N CYS A 213 -4.48 25.75 1.52
CA CYS A 213 -5.73 26.17 0.91
C CYS A 213 -6.69 26.78 1.95
N ILE A 214 -6.87 26.14 3.10
CA ILE A 214 -7.69 26.66 4.21
C ILE A 214 -7.18 28.02 4.69
N ALA A 215 -5.86 28.18 4.87
CA ALA A 215 -5.27 29.45 5.30
C ALA A 215 -5.53 30.57 4.27
N ARG A 216 -5.35 30.28 2.98
CA ARG A 216 -5.64 31.22 1.89
C ARG A 216 -7.12 31.60 1.83
N ASP A 217 -8.02 30.63 1.97
CA ASP A 217 -9.47 30.88 1.97
C ASP A 217 -9.92 31.76 3.15
N GLN A 218 -9.09 31.84 4.21
CA GLN A 218 -9.26 32.72 5.36
C GLN A 218 -8.48 34.06 5.25
N GLY A 219 -7.81 34.33 4.13
CA GLY A 219 -7.00 35.53 3.92
C GLY A 219 -5.67 35.54 4.70
N ARG A 220 -5.24 34.41 5.25
CA ARG A 220 -3.96 34.26 5.96
C ARG A 220 -2.86 33.82 4.99
N GLU A 221 -2.44 34.74 4.13
CA GLU A 221 -1.48 34.45 3.04
C GLU A 221 -0.11 33.97 3.54
N ASP A 222 0.40 34.54 4.64
CA ASP A 222 1.69 34.12 5.22
C ASP A 222 1.66 32.66 5.70
N ASP A 223 0.58 32.27 6.39
CA ASP A 223 0.38 30.89 6.84
C ASP A 223 0.20 29.93 5.64
N ALA A 224 -0.52 30.38 4.61
CA ALA A 224 -0.70 29.62 3.38
C ALA A 224 0.65 29.36 2.69
N ALA A 225 1.50 30.38 2.60
CA ALA A 225 2.84 30.28 2.01
C ALA A 225 3.72 29.26 2.74
N VAL A 226 3.71 29.26 4.08
CA VAL A 226 4.44 28.27 4.90
C VAL A 226 3.98 26.85 4.59
N HIS A 227 2.66 26.62 4.55
CA HIS A 227 2.10 25.31 4.25
C HIS A 227 2.38 24.86 2.81
N PHE A 228 2.24 25.74 1.82
CA PHE A 228 2.55 25.41 0.43
C PHE A 228 4.04 25.12 0.22
N ALA A 229 4.94 25.84 0.88
CA ALA A 229 6.37 25.54 0.83
C ALA A 229 6.66 24.12 1.34
N ARG A 230 6.06 23.75 2.48
CA ARG A 230 6.24 22.41 3.05
C ARG A 230 5.60 21.30 2.19
N ALA A 231 4.43 21.57 1.61
CA ALA A 231 3.76 20.67 0.69
C ALA A 231 4.61 20.40 -0.57
N ARG A 232 5.25 21.45 -1.11
CA ARG A 232 6.15 21.34 -2.28
C ARG A 232 7.41 20.55 -1.94
N GLU A 233 8.03 20.81 -0.80
CA GLU A 233 9.24 20.11 -0.36
C GLU A 233 8.99 18.60 -0.19
N LEU A 234 7.90 18.23 0.50
CA LEU A 234 7.57 16.84 0.76
C LEU A 234 7.00 16.11 -0.46
N GLY A 235 6.35 16.86 -1.35
CA GLY A 235 5.58 16.36 -2.49
C GLY A 235 6.21 16.62 -3.85
N GLU A 236 7.51 16.95 -3.92
CA GLU A 236 8.22 17.40 -5.13
C GLU A 236 7.93 16.51 -6.36
N ARG A 237 7.87 15.19 -6.16
CA ARG A 237 7.65 14.19 -7.22
C ARG A 237 6.19 13.71 -7.32
N THR A 238 5.25 14.50 -6.85
CA THR A 238 3.83 14.15 -6.78
C THR A 238 2.95 15.16 -7.48
N PHE A 239 1.67 14.84 -7.62
CA PHE A 239 0.66 15.78 -8.10
C PHE A 239 0.55 17.05 -7.24
N VAL A 240 0.95 17.00 -5.96
CA VAL A 240 0.90 18.15 -5.06
C VAL A 240 1.81 19.27 -5.57
N ALA A 241 3.04 18.94 -6.00
CA ALA A 241 3.94 19.91 -6.60
C ALA A 241 3.34 20.52 -7.88
N ALA A 242 2.71 19.70 -8.72
CA ALA A 242 2.04 20.18 -9.93
C ALA A 242 0.84 21.12 -9.65
N ARG A 243 0.15 20.96 -8.52
CA ARG A 243 -0.93 21.87 -8.09
C ARG A 243 -0.43 23.19 -7.52
N LEU A 244 0.86 23.27 -7.18
CA LEU A 244 1.51 24.43 -6.59
C LEU A 244 2.46 25.14 -7.56
N ALA A 245 2.56 24.66 -8.81
CA ALA A 245 3.35 25.27 -9.88
C ALA A 245 2.50 26.31 -10.61
#